data_AF-A0A5B0CLW9-F1
#
_entry.id   AF-A0A5B0CLW9-F1
#
_cell.length_a   1.000
_cell.length_b   1.000
_cell.length_c   1.000
_cell.angle_alpha   90.00
_cell.angle_beta   90.00
_cell.angle_gamma   90.00
#
_symmetry.space_group_name_H-M   'P 1'
#
loop_
_entity.id
_entity.type
_entity.pdbx_description
1 polymer ?
#
loop_
_entity_poly.entity_id
_entity_poly.type
_entity_poly.pdbx_seq_one_letter_code
_entity_poly.pdbx_strand_id
1 'polypeptide(L)' 'MDWLADIRTVPLSQTNPQFNFNTLPQALAAQNIDYIQLTKLGGLRKKSKTVAPDINGFWINQSFHN' A
#
# COMPACT_ATOMS: atom_id res chain seq x y z
N MET A 1 12.29 -10.09 -9.98
CA MET A 1 11.37 -9.16 -10.65
C MET A 1 10.47 -8.68 -9.55
N ASP A 2 10.65 -7.41 -9.20
CA ASP A 2 10.20 -6.89 -7.93
C ASP A 2 9.02 -5.97 -8.19
N TRP A 3 8.04 -5.99 -7.29
CA TRP A 3 6.80 -5.25 -7.45
C TRP A 3 6.58 -4.35 -6.24
N LEU A 4 6.25 -3.08 -6.51
CA LEU A 4 5.64 -2.20 -5.54
C LEU A 4 4.12 -2.23 -5.72
N ALA A 5 3.43 -2.80 -4.74
CA ALA A 5 1.97 -2.74 -4.65
C ALA A 5 1.55 -1.51 -3.83
N ASP A 6 0.88 -0.56 -4.49
CA ASP A 6 0.35 0.65 -3.86
C ASP A 6 -1.12 0.46 -3.49
N ILE A 7 -1.39 0.43 -2.18
CA ILE A 7 -2.74 0.32 -1.61
C ILE A 7 -3.29 1.68 -1.14
N ARG A 8 -2.61 2.80 -1.42
CA ARG A 8 -3.05 4.11 -0.93
C ARG A 8 -4.35 4.53 -1.59
N THR A 9 -5.29 4.99 -0.77
CA THR A 9 -6.57 5.58 -1.23
C THR A 9 -6.34 6.80 -2.10
N VAL A 10 -5.41 7.66 -1.69
CA VAL A 10 -5.02 8.88 -2.40
C VAL A 10 -3.51 8.83 -2.62
N PRO A 11 -3.04 8.35 -3.79
CA PRO A 11 -1.61 8.25 -4.10
C PRO A 11 -1.06 9.57 -4.65
N LEU A 12 -1.45 10.69 -4.03
CA LEU A 12 -1.02 12.05 -4.38
C LEU A 12 -0.67 12.83 -3.12
N SER A 13 0.45 13.54 -3.16
CA SER A 13 0.94 14.40 -2.09
C SER A 13 1.57 15.66 -2.68
N GLN A 14 1.24 16.82 -2.10
CA GLN A 14 1.90 18.09 -2.43
C GLN A 14 3.28 18.19 -1.76
N THR A 15 3.40 17.71 -0.52
CA THR A 15 4.66 17.74 0.24
C THR A 15 5.66 16.69 -0.25
N ASN A 16 5.19 15.54 -0.74
CA ASN A 16 6.03 14.45 -1.22
C ASN A 16 5.65 14.03 -2.66
N PRO A 17 5.82 14.92 -3.65
CA PRO A 17 5.37 14.68 -5.02
C PRO A 17 6.13 13.56 -5.74
N GLN A 18 7.30 13.16 -5.25
CA GLN A 18 8.08 12.02 -5.79
C GLN A 18 7.39 10.66 -5.60
N PHE A 19 6.43 10.56 -4.67
CA PHE A 19 5.63 9.35 -4.46
C PHE A 19 4.27 9.39 -5.13
N ASN A 20 4.02 10.37 -6.01
CA ASN A 20 2.76 10.44 -6.73
C ASN A 20 2.67 9.32 -7.76
N PHE A 21 1.47 8.79 -8.01
CA PHE A 21 1.28 7.69 -8.96
C PHE A 21 1.75 8.01 -10.39
N ASN A 22 1.88 9.29 -10.75
CA ASN A 22 2.37 9.74 -12.05
C ASN A 22 3.89 9.94 -12.11
N THR A 23 4.60 9.92 -10.98
CA THR A 23 6.05 10.13 -10.89
C THR A 23 6.79 8.88 -10.44
N LEU A 24 6.25 8.19 -9.42
CA LEU A 24 6.86 7.04 -8.78
C LEU A 24 7.13 5.86 -9.75
N PRO A 25 6.22 5.46 -10.66
CA PRO A 25 6.47 4.33 -11.55
C PRO A 25 7.70 4.53 -12.44
N GLN A 26 7.95 5.77 -12.87
CA GLN A 26 9.12 6.08 -13.71
C GLN A 26 10.43 5.90 -12.94
N ALA A 27 10.48 6.32 -11.68
CA ALA A 27 11.65 6.13 -10.82
C ALA A 27 11.90 4.65 -10.50
N LEU A 28 10.84 3.87 -10.30
CA LEU A 28 10.91 2.43 -10.03
C LEU A 28 11.37 1.64 -11.26
N ALA A 29 10.89 2.00 -12.45
CA ALA A 29 11.29 1.35 -13.70
C ALA A 29 12.81 1.46 -13.93
N ALA A 30 13.44 2.57 -13.55
CA ALA A 30 14.90 2.73 -13.61
C ALA A 30 15.68 1.73 -12.72
N GLN A 31 15.00 1.10 -11.76
CA GLN A 31 15.53 0.09 -10.85
C GLN A 31 14.98 -1.32 -11.14
N ASN A 32 14.28 -1.51 -12.26
CA ASN A 32 13.58 -2.77 -12.62
C ASN A 32 12.54 -3.21 -11.57
N ILE A 33 11.84 -2.25 -10.98
CA ILE A 33 10.72 -2.48 -10.07
C ILE A 33 9.43 -2.07 -10.78
N ASP A 34 8.49 -3.01 -10.88
CA ASP A 34 7.17 -2.75 -11.45
C ASP A 34 6.24 -2.12 -10.41
N TYR A 35 5.28 -1.34 -10.90
CA TYR A 35 4.31 -0.64 -10.05
C TYR A 35 2.90 -1.13 -10.37
N ILE A 36 2.15 -1.47 -9.33
CA ILE A 36 0.71 -1.76 -9.43
C ILE A 36 -0.07 -1.03 -8.35
N GLN A 37 -1.14 -0.36 -8.75
CA GLN A 37 -2.09 0.23 -7.81
C GLN A 37 -3.24 -0.75 -7.54
N LEU A 38 -3.38 -1.18 -6.29
CA LEU A 38 -4.45 -2.08 -5.84
C LEU A 38 -5.55 -1.27 -5.15
N THR A 39 -6.31 -0.49 -5.93
CA THR A 39 -7.37 0.41 -5.42
C THR A 39 -8.40 -0.29 -4.54
N LYS A 40 -8.69 -1.58 -4.82
CA LYS A 40 -9.59 -2.43 -4.03
C LYS A 40 -9.07 -2.75 -2.63
N LEU A 41 -7.81 -2.46 -2.31
CA LEU A 41 -7.20 -2.66 -0.99
C LEU A 41 -7.02 -1.35 -0.21
N GLY A 42 -7.31 -0.20 -0.83
CA GLY A 42 -7.32 1.09 -0.14
C GLY A 42 -8.58 1.32 0.69
N GLY A 43 -8.69 2.55 1.17
CA GLY A 43 -9.79 3.05 1.99
C GLY A 43 -9.60 2.79 3.49
N LEU A 44 -10.24 3.63 4.31
CA LEU A 44 -10.37 3.34 5.75
C LEU A 44 -11.35 2.19 5.93
N ARG A 45 -10.90 1.10 6.56
CA ARG A 45 -11.73 -0.06 6.87
C ARG A 45 -11.95 -0.14 8.36
N LYS A 46 -13.14 -0.61 8.74
CA LYS A 46 -13.41 -1.02 10.12
C LYS A 46 -12.73 -2.36 10.37
N LYS A 47 -12.38 -2.58 11.64
CA LYS A 47 -11.84 -3.85 12.10
C LYS A 47 -12.70 -5.03 11.65
N SER A 48 -12.08 -6.00 11.00
CA SER A 48 -12.77 -7.24 10.63
C SER A 48 -13.25 -7.98 11.88
N LYS A 49 -14.51 -8.42 11.87
CA LYS A 49 -15.10 -9.23 12.95
C LYS A 49 -14.96 -10.73 12.71
N THR A 50 -14.57 -11.12 11.50
CA THR A 50 -14.56 -12.53 11.05
C THR A 50 -13.16 -13.05 10.79
N VAL A 51 -12.16 -12.18 10.68
CA VAL A 51 -10.75 -12.59 10.53
C VAL A 51 -10.20 -12.91 11.91
N ALA A 52 -9.62 -14.09 12.05
CA ALA A 52 -9.05 -14.56 13.30
C ALA A 52 -7.79 -13.74 13.68
N PRO A 53 -7.50 -13.50 14.97
CA PRO A 53 -6.39 -12.65 15.41
C PRO A 53 -4.98 -13.15 15.07
N ASP A 54 -4.83 -14.44 14.79
CA ASP A 54 -3.59 -15.08 14.37
C ASP A 54 -3.25 -14.80 12.90
N ILE A 55 -4.26 -14.46 12.08
CA ILE A 55 -4.05 -13.98 10.71
C ILE A 55 -3.40 -12.59 10.76
N ASN A 56 -2.24 -12.46 10.11
CA ASN A 56 -1.33 -11.33 10.23
C ASN A 56 -0.74 -11.14 11.64
N GLY A 57 -0.59 -12.24 12.39
CA GLY A 57 0.02 -12.36 13.73
C GLY A 57 1.34 -11.62 13.96
N PHE A 58 2.10 -11.35 12.91
CA PHE A 58 3.43 -10.72 12.99
C PHE A 58 3.39 -9.20 13.07
N TRP A 59 2.23 -8.55 12.87
CA TRP A 59 2.14 -7.11 13.12
C TRP A 59 2.29 -6.82 14.62
N ILE A 60 3.28 -5.99 14.94
CA ILE A 60 3.53 -5.52 16.32
C ILE A 60 2.42 -4.54 16.77
N ASN A 61 1.89 -3.73 15.85
CA ASN A 61 0.84 -2.78 16.15
C ASN A 61 -0.55 -3.40 15.92
N GLN A 62 -1.36 -3.43 16.97
CA GLN A 62 -2.73 -3.95 16.92
C GLN A 62 -3.63 -3.18 15.95
N SER A 63 -3.35 -1.91 15.64
CA SER A 63 -4.14 -1.15 14.66
C SER A 63 -3.97 -1.66 13.21
N PHE A 64 -2.94 -2.48 12.95
CA PHE A 64 -2.74 -3.14 11.66
C PHE A 64 -3.34 -4.56 11.62
N HIS A 65 -3.85 -5.05 12.76
CA HIS A 65 -4.59 -6.30 12.87
C HIS A 65 -6.08 -6.09 12.53
N ASN A 66 -6.34 -5.96 11.23
CA ASN A 66 -7.65 -5.89 10.57
C ASN A 66 -8.55 -4.72 10.94
#